data_AF-A0A1Z2L6Y9-F1
#
_entry.id   AF-A0A1Z2L6Y9-F1
#
_cell.length_a   1.000
_cell.length_b   1.000
_cell.length_c   1.000
_cell.angle_alpha   90.00
_cell.angle_beta   90.00
_cell.angle_gamma   90.00
#
_symmetry.space_group_name_H-M   'P 1'
#
loop_
_entity.id
_entity.type
_entity.pdbx_description
1 polymer ?
#
loop_
_entity_poly.entity_id
_entity_poly.type
_entity_poly.pdbx_seq_one_letter_code
_entity_poly.pdbx_strand_id
1 'polypeptide(L)'
;MRKQLATTRRQLARLTRVEDIAAALPEGTTFDLRLADDGRTATRPVAELAAAVEAAPAAYAPECLAACELAFHCRARARAADVVETLGRGVRGELGGLATVGAVLAAARGEEGDPADPAVAALRRAAALRAEALAAPPGSGTRTSEGRGPCL
;
A
#
# COMPACT_ATOMS: atom_id res chain seq x y z
N MET A 1 28.72 -27.85 2.96
CA MET A 1 27.32 -27.70 3.45
C MET A 1 27.08 -26.70 4.59
N ARG A 2 28.04 -26.38 5.49
CA ARG A 2 27.81 -25.41 6.60
C ARG A 2 27.37 -24.01 6.14
N LYS A 3 27.95 -23.48 5.05
CA LYS A 3 27.58 -22.17 4.48
C LYS A 3 26.14 -22.16 3.94
N GLN A 4 25.71 -23.22 3.27
CA GLN A 4 24.34 -23.36 2.73
C GLN A 4 23.31 -23.35 3.87
N LEU A 5 23.52 -24.15 4.93
CA LEU A 5 22.65 -24.14 6.11
C LEU A 5 22.59 -22.77 6.80
N ALA A 6 23.71 -22.05 6.88
CA ALA A 6 23.73 -20.71 7.47
C ALA A 6 22.95 -19.69 6.63
N THR A 7 23.02 -19.78 5.29
CA THR A 7 22.22 -18.95 4.39
C THR A 7 20.74 -19.24 4.52
N THR A 8 20.33 -20.51 4.47
CA THR A 8 18.92 -20.90 4.62
C THR A 8 18.37 -20.47 5.97
N ARG A 9 19.11 -20.65 7.07
CA ARG A 9 18.67 -20.16 8.39
C ARG A 9 18.47 -18.65 8.43
N ARG A 10 19.37 -17.88 7.80
CA ARG A 10 19.21 -16.41 7.70
C ARG A 10 18.01 -16.01 6.85
N GLN A 11 17.74 -16.74 5.77
CA GLN A 11 16.55 -16.49 4.94
C GLN A 11 15.28 -16.78 5.73
N LEU A 12 15.19 -17.94 6.37
CA LEU A 12 14.04 -18.31 7.21
C LEU A 12 13.83 -17.34 8.37
N ALA A 13 14.90 -16.90 9.04
CA ALA A 13 14.81 -15.94 10.14
C ALA A 13 14.34 -14.53 9.72
N ARG A 14 14.37 -14.20 8.42
CA ARG A 14 13.88 -12.91 7.90
C ARG A 14 12.43 -12.97 7.40
N LEU A 15 11.89 -14.18 7.24
CA LEU A 15 10.49 -14.34 6.89
C LEU A 15 9.65 -14.17 8.14
N THR A 16 8.57 -13.40 8.06
CA THR A 16 7.55 -13.39 9.09
C THR A 16 7.03 -14.81 9.27
N ARG A 17 7.00 -15.30 10.50
CA ARG A 17 6.53 -16.66 10.77
C ARG A 17 5.02 -16.70 10.56
N VAL A 18 4.52 -17.82 10.04
CA VAL A 18 3.06 -18.01 9.85
C VAL A 18 2.34 -17.90 11.19
N GLU A 19 2.95 -18.41 12.25
CA GLU A 19 2.43 -18.31 13.61
C GLU A 19 2.24 -16.84 14.08
N ASP A 20 3.15 -15.94 13.69
CA ASP A 20 3.05 -14.52 14.06
C ASP A 20 1.91 -13.84 13.30
N ILE A 21 1.68 -14.22 12.04
CA ILE A 21 0.56 -13.74 11.23
C ILE A 21 -0.77 -14.28 11.79
N ALA A 22 -0.81 -15.56 12.15
CA ALA A 22 -2.01 -16.18 12.72
C ALA A 22 -2.37 -15.59 14.09
N ALA A 23 -1.37 -15.25 14.91
CA ALA A 23 -1.58 -14.62 16.21
C ALA A 23 -2.17 -13.19 16.12
N ALA A 24 -2.12 -12.55 14.95
CA ALA A 24 -2.78 -11.27 14.73
C ALA A 24 -4.29 -11.41 14.49
N LEU A 25 -4.79 -12.63 14.29
CA LEU A 25 -6.21 -12.91 14.07
C LEU A 25 -6.87 -13.39 15.37
N PRO A 26 -8.17 -13.12 15.57
CA PRO A 26 -8.93 -13.70 16.66
C PRO A 26 -8.82 -15.22 16.70
N GLU A 27 -8.81 -15.80 17.90
CA GLU A 27 -8.77 -17.25 18.08
C GLU A 27 -9.96 -17.91 17.35
N GLY A 28 -9.69 -19.01 16.65
CA GLY A 28 -10.72 -19.73 15.87
C GLY A 28 -11.06 -19.11 14.50
N THR A 29 -10.40 -18.02 14.09
CA THR A 29 -10.57 -17.46 12.73
C THR A 29 -10.29 -18.52 11.67
N THR A 30 -11.21 -18.68 10.73
CA THR A 30 -11.08 -19.62 9.60
C THR A 30 -11.73 -19.07 8.35
N PHE A 31 -11.11 -19.36 7.21
CA PHE A 31 -11.62 -19.04 5.88
C PHE A 31 -12.18 -20.27 5.16
N ASP A 32 -12.28 -21.41 5.85
CA ASP A 32 -12.84 -22.64 5.30
C ASP A 32 -14.31 -22.44 4.91
N LEU A 33 -14.65 -22.75 3.66
CA LEU A 33 -16.01 -22.61 3.14
C LEU A 33 -16.97 -23.69 3.67
N ARG A 34 -16.43 -24.76 4.29
CA ARG A 34 -17.14 -25.94 4.76
C ARG A 34 -18.04 -26.50 3.66
N LEU A 35 -17.46 -27.32 2.80
CA LEU A 35 -18.18 -27.88 1.65
C LEU A 35 -19.16 -28.97 2.10
N ALA A 36 -20.31 -29.06 1.43
CA ALA A 36 -21.21 -30.20 1.55
C ALA A 36 -20.59 -31.47 0.95
N ASP A 37 -21.27 -32.62 1.08
CA ASP A 37 -20.82 -33.92 0.56
C ASP A 37 -20.57 -33.92 -0.96
N ASP A 38 -21.17 -32.97 -1.69
CA ASP A 38 -20.95 -32.77 -3.13
C ASP A 38 -19.59 -32.12 -3.47
N GLY A 39 -18.84 -31.67 -2.47
CA GLY A 39 -17.54 -31.02 -2.62
C GLY A 39 -17.57 -29.68 -3.37
N ARG A 40 -18.74 -29.06 -3.56
CA ARG A 40 -18.92 -27.85 -4.35
C ARG A 40 -19.74 -26.79 -3.64
N THR A 41 -20.72 -27.20 -2.85
CA THR A 41 -21.62 -26.27 -2.19
C THR A 41 -21.01 -25.81 -0.87
N ALA A 42 -20.65 -24.52 -0.79
CA ALA A 42 -20.20 -23.90 0.45
C ALA A 42 -21.37 -23.80 1.44
N THR A 43 -21.15 -24.25 2.68
CA THR A 43 -22.20 -24.29 3.71
C THR A 43 -21.90 -23.41 4.91
N ARG A 44 -20.69 -22.83 5.02
CA ARG A 44 -20.40 -21.86 6.09
C ARG A 44 -21.30 -20.62 5.95
N PRO A 45 -21.89 -20.11 7.05
CA PRO A 45 -22.66 -18.88 7.00
C PRO A 45 -21.83 -17.71 6.47
N VAL A 46 -22.41 -16.93 5.55
CA VAL A 46 -21.74 -15.76 4.94
C VAL A 46 -21.29 -14.76 6.01
N ALA A 47 -22.09 -14.58 7.07
CA ALA A 47 -21.76 -13.66 8.15
C ALA A 47 -20.47 -14.06 8.91
N GLU A 48 -20.23 -15.36 9.09
CA GLU A 48 -18.99 -15.85 9.72
C GLU A 48 -17.77 -15.61 8.83
N LEU A 49 -17.91 -15.90 7.53
CA LEU A 49 -16.84 -15.64 6.55
C LEU A 49 -16.54 -14.14 6.44
N ALA A 50 -17.57 -13.31 6.41
CA ALA A 50 -17.41 -11.87 6.42
C ALA A 50 -16.66 -11.42 7.68
N ALA A 51 -17.05 -11.87 8.87
CA ALA A 51 -16.35 -11.54 10.11
C ALA A 51 -14.86 -11.97 10.09
N ALA A 52 -14.55 -13.15 9.53
CA ALA A 52 -13.18 -13.61 9.37
C ALA A 52 -12.37 -12.73 8.40
N VAL A 53 -12.96 -12.35 7.26
CA VAL A 53 -12.33 -11.42 6.30
C VAL A 53 -12.10 -10.05 6.95
N GLU A 54 -13.05 -9.58 7.75
CA GLU A 54 -12.97 -8.29 8.42
C GLU A 54 -11.95 -8.23 9.55
N ALA A 55 -11.62 -9.38 10.14
CA ALA A 55 -10.55 -9.47 11.14
C ALA A 55 -9.15 -9.42 10.50
N ALA A 56 -9.02 -9.74 9.20
CA ALA A 56 -7.75 -9.70 8.52
C ALA A 56 -7.34 -8.26 8.17
N PRO A 57 -6.07 -7.86 8.42
CA PRO A 57 -5.57 -6.58 7.96
C PRO A 57 -5.73 -6.43 6.44
N ALA A 58 -6.28 -5.30 6.02
CA ALA A 58 -6.48 -5.04 4.60
C ALA A 58 -5.15 -4.81 3.88
N ALA A 59 -4.70 -5.81 3.13
CA ALA A 59 -3.54 -5.72 2.25
C ALA A 59 -4.01 -5.38 0.84
N TYR A 60 -3.97 -4.09 0.48
CA TYR A 60 -4.29 -3.62 -0.86
C TYR A 60 -3.05 -3.04 -1.55
N ALA A 61 -2.87 -3.40 -2.81
CA ALA A 61 -1.99 -2.69 -3.74
C ALA A 61 -2.73 -2.48 -5.07
N PRO A 62 -2.36 -1.48 -5.89
CA PRO A 62 -3.10 -1.17 -7.12
C PRO A 62 -3.23 -2.35 -8.10
N GLU A 63 -2.25 -3.26 -8.11
CA GLU A 63 -2.27 -4.43 -9.01
C GLU A 63 -3.36 -5.45 -8.63
N CYS A 64 -3.84 -5.42 -7.38
CA CYS A 64 -4.91 -6.31 -6.92
C CYS A 64 -6.21 -6.17 -7.73
N LEU A 65 -6.51 -4.99 -8.28
CA LEU A 65 -7.75 -4.74 -9.05
C LEU A 65 -7.89 -5.66 -10.27
N ALA A 66 -6.78 -6.19 -10.79
CA ALA A 66 -6.78 -7.09 -11.94
C ALA A 66 -6.67 -8.57 -11.56
N ALA A 67 -6.41 -8.89 -10.29
CA ALA A 67 -5.97 -10.23 -9.88
C ALA A 67 -6.66 -10.79 -8.63
N CYS A 68 -7.46 -9.98 -7.92
CA CYS A 68 -8.05 -10.37 -6.63
C CYS A 68 -9.51 -9.94 -6.54
N GLU A 69 -10.40 -10.91 -6.27
CA GLU A 69 -11.83 -10.66 -6.07
C GLU A 69 -12.12 -9.78 -4.83
N LEU A 70 -11.22 -9.77 -3.83
CA LEU A 70 -11.34 -8.93 -2.64
C LEU A 70 -10.76 -7.52 -2.83
N ALA A 71 -10.28 -7.16 -4.02
CA ALA A 71 -9.56 -5.91 -4.22
C ALA A 71 -10.38 -4.67 -3.83
N PHE A 72 -11.68 -4.63 -4.14
CA PHE A 72 -12.54 -3.51 -3.75
C PHE A 72 -12.71 -3.41 -2.23
N HIS A 73 -12.87 -4.54 -1.56
CA HIS A 73 -12.96 -4.61 -0.10
C HIS A 73 -11.68 -4.10 0.55
N CYS A 74 -10.52 -4.69 0.22
CA CYS A 74 -9.24 -4.29 0.79
C CYS A 74 -8.91 -2.83 0.46
N ARG A 75 -9.25 -2.36 -0.74
CA ARG A 75 -9.07 -0.95 -1.15
C ARG A 75 -9.90 0.02 -0.31
N ALA A 76 -11.14 -0.35 0.03
CA ALA A 76 -12.00 0.47 0.87
C ALA A 76 -11.44 0.55 2.31
N ARG A 77 -11.04 -0.59 2.87
CA ARG A 77 -10.44 -0.68 4.21
C ARG A 77 -9.10 0.06 4.31
N ALA A 78 -8.23 -0.09 3.32
CA ALA A 78 -6.96 0.62 3.27
C ALA A 78 -7.16 2.15 3.19
N ARG A 79 -8.17 2.63 2.45
CA ARG A 79 -8.51 4.06 2.48
C ARG A 79 -9.04 4.54 3.83
N ALA A 80 -9.90 3.75 4.46
CA ALA A 80 -10.44 4.09 5.78
C ALA A 80 -9.34 4.15 6.85
N ALA A 81 -8.32 3.30 6.72
CA ALA A 81 -7.13 3.30 7.58
C ALA A 81 -6.07 4.35 7.19
N ASP A 82 -6.34 5.15 6.15
CA ASP A 82 -5.46 6.23 5.67
C ASP A 82 -4.06 5.77 5.23
N VAL A 83 -3.92 4.51 4.82
CA VAL A 83 -2.58 3.92 4.56
C VAL A 83 -2.08 4.22 3.14
N VAL A 84 -0.78 4.48 3.02
CA VAL A 84 -0.13 4.92 1.77
C VAL A 84 0.03 3.80 0.73
N GLU A 85 -0.21 2.54 1.12
CA GLU A 85 -0.26 1.35 0.26
C GLU A 85 -1.18 1.54 -0.94
N THR A 86 -2.27 2.30 -0.75
CA THR A 86 -3.23 2.61 -1.80
C THR A 86 -2.64 3.42 -2.95
N LEU A 87 -1.51 4.11 -2.73
CA LEU A 87 -0.77 4.90 -3.73
C LEU A 87 0.17 4.04 -4.59
N GLY A 88 0.39 2.78 -4.19
CA GLY A 88 1.24 1.82 -4.89
C GLY A 88 2.72 1.89 -4.53
N ARG A 89 3.46 0.88 -4.99
CA ARG A 89 4.87 0.67 -4.63
C ARG A 89 5.81 1.81 -5.01
N GLY A 90 5.59 2.42 -6.18
CA GLY A 90 6.44 3.52 -6.65
C GLY A 90 6.40 4.71 -5.69
N VAL A 91 5.20 5.16 -5.33
CA VAL A 91 5.03 6.28 -4.38
C VAL A 91 5.51 5.89 -2.99
N ARG A 92 5.15 4.71 -2.49
CA ARG A 92 5.59 4.24 -1.17
C ARG A 92 7.11 4.24 -0.98
N GLY A 93 7.87 3.91 -2.03
CA GLY A 93 9.33 3.92 -1.96
C GLY A 93 9.90 5.30 -1.65
N GLU A 94 9.24 6.37 -2.11
CA GLU A 94 9.66 7.75 -1.92
C GLU A 94 9.25 8.33 -0.55
N LEU A 95 8.27 7.72 0.13
CA LEU A 95 7.72 8.22 1.39
C LEU A 95 8.52 7.80 2.63
N GLY A 96 9.55 6.96 2.46
CA GLY A 96 10.39 6.50 3.56
C GLY A 96 9.57 5.78 4.64
N GLY A 97 9.67 6.25 5.88
CA GLY A 97 8.95 5.69 7.04
C GLY A 97 7.51 6.18 7.21
N LEU A 98 7.01 7.08 6.36
CA LEU A 98 5.67 7.65 6.48
C LEU A 98 4.62 6.66 5.97
N ALA A 99 3.80 6.14 6.89
CA ALA A 99 2.85 5.06 6.61
C ALA A 99 1.41 5.53 6.35
N THR A 100 1.06 6.78 6.67
CA THR A 100 -0.29 7.31 6.46
C THR A 100 -0.29 8.57 5.60
N VAL A 101 -1.38 8.81 4.87
CA VAL A 101 -1.52 10.01 4.04
C VAL A 101 -1.52 11.26 4.92
N GLY A 102 -2.14 11.21 6.10
CA GLY A 102 -2.11 12.27 7.10
C GLY A 102 -0.69 12.63 7.53
N ALA A 103 0.15 11.65 7.85
CA ALA A 103 1.55 11.89 8.22
C ALA A 103 2.35 12.50 7.06
N VAL A 104 2.09 12.05 5.83
CA VAL A 104 2.70 12.62 4.62
C VAL A 104 2.31 14.09 4.43
N LEU A 105 1.03 14.43 4.62
CA LEU A 105 0.55 15.80 4.50
C LEU A 105 1.07 16.70 5.63
N ALA A 106 1.11 16.22 6.87
CA ALA A 106 1.68 16.95 8.00
C ALA A 106 3.18 17.22 7.79
N ALA A 107 3.93 16.23 7.31
CA ALA A 107 5.33 16.38 6.95
C ALA A 107 5.53 17.42 5.83
N ALA A 108 4.70 17.35 4.79
CA ALA A 108 4.73 18.28 3.66
C ALA A 108 4.43 19.73 4.07
N ARG A 109 3.52 19.93 5.02
CA ARG A 109 3.19 21.25 5.60
C ARG A 109 4.22 21.75 6.62
N GLY A 110 5.17 20.90 7.02
CA GLY A 110 6.15 21.22 8.05
C GLY A 110 5.57 21.23 9.47
N GLU A 111 4.40 20.62 9.67
CA GLU A 111 3.76 20.45 10.98
C GLU A 111 4.46 19.33 11.78
N GLU A 112 4.90 18.28 11.08
CA GLU A 112 5.61 17.13 11.65
C GLU A 112 6.81 16.73 10.76
N GLY A 113 7.48 15.64 11.15
CA GLY A 113 8.56 15.02 10.39
C GLY A 113 9.95 15.58 10.67
N ASP A 114 10.93 14.69 10.80
CA ASP A 114 12.34 15.04 10.99
C ASP A 114 12.86 15.84 9.78
N PRO A 115 13.33 17.08 9.95
CA PRO A 115 13.94 17.85 8.86
C PRO A 115 15.16 17.18 8.21
N ALA A 116 15.83 16.27 8.92
CA ALA A 116 16.96 15.50 8.39
C ALA A 116 16.52 14.29 7.55
N ASP A 117 15.23 13.90 7.60
CA ASP A 117 14.70 12.84 6.76
C ASP A 117 14.59 13.32 5.30
N PRO A 118 15.26 12.65 4.34
CA PRO A 118 15.22 13.05 2.94
C PRO A 118 13.81 13.01 2.33
N ALA A 119 12.92 12.11 2.78
CA ALA A 119 11.54 12.02 2.33
C ALA A 119 10.74 13.25 2.79
N VAL A 120 10.91 13.67 4.05
CA VAL A 120 10.29 14.89 4.60
C VAL A 120 10.78 16.14 3.85
N ALA A 121 12.09 16.23 3.60
CA ALA A 121 12.66 17.33 2.82
C ALA A 121 12.11 17.37 1.38
N ALA A 122 11.95 16.23 0.73
CA ALA A 122 11.35 16.13 -0.60
C ALA A 122 9.87 16.55 -0.60
N LEU A 123 9.09 16.12 0.40
CA LEU A 123 7.69 16.48 0.55
C LEU A 123 7.48 17.98 0.74
N ARG A 124 8.29 18.64 1.59
CA ARG A 124 8.23 20.10 1.79
C ARG A 124 8.57 20.86 0.52
N ARG A 125 9.58 20.41 -0.24
CA ARG A 125 9.89 20.97 -1.57
C ARG A 125 8.73 20.79 -2.55
N ALA A 126 8.13 19.61 -2.60
CA ALA A 126 6.98 19.35 -3.46
C ALA A 126 5.76 20.22 -3.08
N ALA A 127 5.52 20.46 -1.79
CA ALA A 127 4.46 21.33 -1.31
C ALA A 127 4.69 22.79 -1.73
N ALA A 128 5.92 23.30 -1.61
CA ALA A 128 6.29 24.64 -2.07
C ALA A 128 6.06 24.80 -3.59
N LEU A 129 6.58 23.86 -4.39
CA LEU A 129 6.39 23.86 -5.85
C LEU A 129 4.91 23.78 -6.25
N ARG A 130 4.12 23.00 -5.53
CA ARG A 130 2.67 22.93 -5.73
C ARG A 130 1.99 24.25 -5.43
N ALA A 131 2.36 24.92 -4.33
CA ALA A 131 1.79 26.22 -3.97
C ALA A 131 2.13 27.29 -5.03
N GLU A 132 3.38 27.32 -5.50
CA GLU A 132 3.81 28.19 -6.60
C GLU A 132 3.00 27.94 -7.88
N ALA A 133 2.82 26.67 -8.26
CA ALA A 133 2.06 26.29 -9.45
C ALA A 133 0.58 26.67 -9.36
N LEU A 134 -0.02 26.60 -8.17
CA LEU A 134 -1.41 26.99 -7.94
C LEU A 134 -1.60 28.52 -7.86
N ALA A 135 -0.55 29.26 -7.51
CA ALA A 135 -0.56 30.73 -7.50
C ALA A 135 -0.35 31.33 -8.90
N ALA A 136 0.22 30.57 -9.84
CA ALA A 136 0.43 31.00 -11.21
C ALA A 136 -0.92 31.07 -11.98
N PRO A 137 -1.18 32.13 -12.77
CA PRO A 137 -2.38 32.22 -13.58
C PRO A 137 -2.39 31.11 -14.65
N PRO A 138 -3.56 30.54 -15.00
CA PRO A 138 -3.65 29.50 -16.01
C PRO A 138 -3.19 30.04 -17.38
N GLY A 139 -1.98 29.66 -17.80
CA GLY A 139 -1.43 30.04 -19.11
C GLY A 139 0.05 30.41 -19.16
N SER A 140 0.77 30.49 -18.04
CA SER A 140 2.20 30.85 -18.02
C SER A 140 3.17 29.69 -18.33
N GLY A 141 2.67 28.56 -18.82
CA GLY A 141 3.51 27.44 -19.26
C GLY A 141 4.23 27.80 -20.56
N THR A 142 5.49 28.20 -20.45
CA THR A 142 6.41 28.41 -21.58
C THR A 142 6.48 27.13 -22.42
N ARG A 143 5.71 27.07 -23.51
CA ARG A 143 5.92 26.05 -24.55
C ARG A 143 7.22 26.42 -25.25
N THR A 144 8.33 25.81 -24.83
CA THR A 144 9.51 25.67 -25.69
C THR A 144 9.09 24.80 -26.87
N SER A 145 8.64 25.46 -27.95
CA SER A 145 8.45 24.82 -29.24
C SER A 145 9.84 24.54 -29.82
N GLU A 146 10.33 23.32 -29.66
CA GLU A 146 11.53 22.88 -30.35
C GLU A 146 11.16 21.75 -31.32
N GLY A 147 11.22 22.07 -32.62
CA GLY A 147 11.56 21.12 -33.68
C GLY A 147 10.43 20.27 -34.27
N ARG A 148 9.51 20.86 -35.04
CA ARG A 148 8.78 20.11 -36.08
C ARG A 148 9.71 19.89 -37.28
N GLY A 149 10.45 18.78 -37.29
CA GLY A 149 11.13 18.27 -38.49
C GLY A 149 10.11 17.64 -39.45
N PRO A 150 10.18 17.88 -40.77
CA PRO A 150 9.26 17.26 -41.73
C PRO A 150 9.64 15.80 -41.99
N CYS A 151 8.67 14.90 -41.89
CA CYS A 151 8.79 13.53 -42.37
C CYS A 151 8.71 13.51 -43.90
N LEU A 152 9.73 12.94 -44.54
CA LEU A 152 9.67 12.33 -45.88
C LEU A 152 9.26 10.87 -45.72
#